data_AF-A0A954AYQ7-F1
#
_entry.id   AF-A0A954AYQ7-F1
#
_cell.length_a   1.000
_cell.length_b   1.000
_cell.length_c   1.000
_cell.angle_alpha   90.00
_cell.angle_beta   90.00
_cell.angle_gamma   90.00
#
_symmetry.space_group_name_H-M   'P 1'
#
loop_
_entity.id
_entity.type
_entity.pdbx_description
1 polymer ?
#
loop_
_entity_poly.entity_id
_entity_poly.type
_entity_poly.pdbx_seq_one_letter_code
_entity_poly.pdbx_strand_id
1 'polypeptide(L)' 'MRGLIEAVRLMPEDGRLAIELVGALAGILALADANAPRSGARGARSGSVVAGAGFEPAAFRL' A
#
# COMPACT_ATOMS: atom_id res chain seq x y z
N MET A 1 10.84 4.33 -12.56
CA MET A 1 9.78 3.64 -11.77
C MET A 1 8.72 4.57 -11.16
N ARG A 2 8.95 5.89 -11.00
CA ARG A 2 7.95 6.82 -10.41
C ARG A 2 6.72 7.12 -11.29
N GLY A 3 6.67 6.64 -12.54
CA GLY A 3 5.56 6.90 -13.47
C GLY A 3 4.52 5.77 -13.56
N LEU A 4 4.62 4.74 -12.73
CA LEU A 4 3.67 3.61 -12.74
C LEU A 4 2.48 3.80 -11.80
N ILE A 5 2.57 4.80 -10.91
CA ILE A 5 1.53 5.17 -9.96
C ILE A 5 0.96 6.50 -10.43
N GLU A 6 -0.34 6.52 -10.71
CA GLU A 6 -1.08 7.72 -11.09
C GLU A 6 -1.76 8.35 -9.87
N ALA A 7 -2.31 7.53 -8.98
CA ALA A 7 -2.89 7.98 -7.74
C ALA A 7 -2.90 6.89 -6.67
N VAL A 8 -2.93 7.32 -5.41
CA VAL A 8 -3.29 6.48 -4.26
C VAL A 8 -4.50 7.14 -3.61
N ARG A 9 -5.64 6.43 -3.57
CA ARG A 9 -6.92 6.93 -3.06
C ARG A 9 -7.25 6.26 -1.74
N LEU A 10 -7.90 7.02 -0.86
CA LEU A 10 -8.46 6.51 0.38
C LEU A 10 -9.97 6.49 0.22
N MET A 11 -10.57 5.31 0.30
CA MET A 11 -12.02 5.14 0.15
C MET A 11 -12.60 4.53 1.43
N PRO A 12 -13.68 5.10 1.97
CA PRO A 12 -14.39 4.46 3.06
C PRO A 12 -15.14 3.23 2.54
N GLU A 13 -14.94 2.08 3.17
CA GLU A 13 -15.58 0.80 2.83
C GLU A 13 -15.94 0.08 4.13
N ASP A 14 -17.23 -0.22 4.34
CA ASP A 14 -17.76 -0.89 5.53
C ASP A 14 -17.27 -0.33 6.88
N GLY A 15 -17.20 1.01 6.99
CA GLY A 15 -16.74 1.70 8.20
C GLY A 15 -15.23 1.60 8.44
N ARG A 16 -14.46 1.15 7.46
CA ARG A 16 -12.99 1.13 7.43
C ARG A 16 -12.48 2.00 6.30
N LEU A 17 -11.22 2.44 6.40
CA LEU A 17 -10.56 3.19 5.33
C LEU A 17 -9.74 2.22 4.48
N ALA A 18 -10.17 1.98 3.25
CA ALA A 18 -9.48 1.19 2.26
C ALA A 18 -8.53 2.05 1.41
N ILE A 19 -7.46 1.45 0.91
CA ILE A 19 -6.49 2.10 0.02
C ILE A 19 -6.66 1.51 -1.38
N GLU A 20 -6.89 2.36 -2.37
CA GLU A 20 -6.97 1.99 -3.77
C GLU A 20 -5.75 2.56 -4.52
N LEU A 21 -5.04 1.72 -5.27
CA LEU A 21 -3.92 2.11 -6.12
C LEU A 21 -4.38 2.24 -7.56
N VAL A 22 -4.08 3.37 -8.21
CA VAL A 22 -4.42 3.64 -9.62
C VAL A 22 -3.14 3.77 -10.46
N GLY A 23 -3.13 3.15 -11.63
CA GLY A 23 -2.04 3.20 -12.61
C GLY A 23 -1.52 1.81 -13.00
N ALA A 24 -0.48 1.78 -13.83
CA ALA A 24 0.11 0.54 -14.36
C ALA A 24 0.59 -0.43 -13.26
N LEU A 25 1.04 0.09 -12.11
CA LEU A 25 1.44 -0.75 -10.97
C LEU A 25 0.27 -1.55 -10.40
N ALA A 26 -0.95 -1.00 -10.39
CA ALA A 26 -2.14 -1.70 -9.92
C ALA A 26 -2.44 -2.94 -10.77
N GLY A 27 -2.31 -2.82 -12.10
CA GLY A 27 -2.49 -3.94 -13.03
C GLY A 27 -1.45 -5.04 -12.86
N ILE A 28 -0.18 -4.67 -12.63
CA ILE A 28 0.90 -5.64 -12.36
C ILE A 28 0.61 -6.41 -11.07
N LEU A 29 0.20 -5.72 -10.01
CA LEU A 29 -0.14 -6.36 -8.73
C LEU A 29 -1.35 -7.28 -8.84
N ALA A 30 -2.41 -6.85 -9.55
CA ALA A 30 -3.59 -7.67 -9.79
C ALA A 30 -3.24 -8.94 -10.58
N LEU A 31 -2.37 -8.83 -11.60
CA LEU A 31 -1.91 -9.98 -12.37
C LEU A 31 -1.04 -10.93 -11.52
N ALA A 32 -0.17 -10.39 -10.67
CA ALA A 32 0.64 -11.19 -9.77
C ALA A 32 -0.22 -11.94 -8.73
N ASP A 33 -1.25 -11.30 -8.19
CA ASP A 33 -2.17 -11.90 -7.23
C ASP A 33 -3.02 -13.01 -7.87
N ALA A 34 -3.53 -12.77 -9.08
CA ALA A 34 -4.30 -13.77 -9.84
C ALA A 34 -3.50 -15.04 -10.15
N ASN A 35 -2.17 -14.94 -10.20
CA ASN A 35 -1.26 -16.06 -10.49
C ASN A 35 -0.48 -16.53 -9.25
N ALA A 36 -0.81 -16.04 -8.06
CA ALA A 36 -0.15 -16.45 -6.84
C ALA A 36 -0.48 -17.93 -6.53
N PRO A 37 0.52 -18.81 -6.33
CA PRO A 37 0.24 -20.15 -5.82
C PRO A 37 -0.46 -20.04 -4.46
N ARG A 38 -1.59 -20.73 -4.27
CA ARG A 38 -2.42 -20.72 -3.05
C ARG A 38 -1.73 -21.23 -1.76
N SER A 39 -0.40 -21.35 -1.75
CA SER A 39 0.37 -21.75 -0.58
C SER A 39 1.79 -21.18 -0.67
N GLY A 40 2.18 -20.34 0.29
CA GLY A 40 3.57 -20.25 0.73
C GLY A 40 4.53 -19.26 0.02
N ALA A 41 4.08 -18.28 -0.76
CA ALA A 41 4.99 -17.34 -1.41
C ALA A 41 5.50 -16.25 -0.44
N ARG A 42 6.62 -16.54 0.23
CA ARG A 42 7.40 -15.66 1.12
C ARG A 42 8.10 -14.50 0.36
N GLY A 43 7.40 -13.80 -0.52
CA GLY A 43 8.04 -12.97 -1.55
C GLY A 43 7.26 -11.78 -2.09
N ALA A 44 6.32 -11.20 -1.36
CA ALA A 44 5.88 -9.81 -1.52
C ALA A 44 5.02 -9.46 -0.31
N ARG A 45 5.63 -8.84 0.71
CA ARG A 45 4.85 -8.36 1.87
C ARG A 45 4.41 -6.94 1.53
N SER A 46 3.10 -6.70 1.49
CA SER A 46 2.58 -5.33 1.56
C SER A 46 2.86 -4.80 2.96
N GLY A 47 3.84 -3.90 3.08
CA GLY A 47 4.14 -3.21 4.32
C GLY A 47 3.38 -1.90 4.37
N SER A 48 2.57 -1.70 5.41
CA SER A 48 1.97 -0.38 5.67
C SER A 48 3.09 0.59 6.09
N VAL A 49 3.43 1.55 5.23
CA VAL A 49 4.35 2.65 5.57
C VAL A 49 3.49 3.84 5.97
N VAL A 50 3.58 4.26 7.24
CA VAL A 50 2.98 5.50 7.72
C VAL A 50 3.99 6.62 7.47
N ALA A 51 3.61 7.66 6.72
CA ALA A 51 4.47 8.80 6.40
C ALA A 51 4.65 9.78 7.58
N GLY A 52 4.49 9.33 8.83
CA GLY A 52 4.50 10.18 10.01
C GLY A 52 4.88 9.41 11.27
N ALA A 53 5.75 10.04 12.07
CA ALA A 53 6.32 9.60 13.35
C ALA A 53 7.48 8.59 13.30
N GLY A 54 8.60 8.97 12.66
CA GLY A 54 9.84 8.18 12.77
C GLY A 54 11.18 8.80 12.36
N PHE A 55 11.27 10.13 12.16
CA PHE A 55 12.57 10.78 11.85
C PHE A 55 12.92 12.00 12.71
N GLU A 56 12.06 12.42 13.65
CA GLU A 56 12.43 13.38 14.70
C GLU A 56 11.97 12.85 16.06
N PRO A 57 12.73 13.06 17.16
CA PRO A 57 12.24 12.79 18.50
C PRO A 57 10.91 13.52 18.68
N ALA A 58 9.90 12.82 19.19
CA ALA A 58 8.59 13.37 19.51
C ALA A 58 8.71 14.66 20.34
N ALA A 59 8.63 15.82 19.70
CA ALA A 59 8.52 17.09 20.36
C ALA A 59 7.06 17.31 20.78
N PHE A 60 6.59 16.54 21.75
CA PHE A 60 5.47 16.95 22.57
C PHE A 60 6.07 17.58 23.83
N ARG A 61 5.94 18.90 23.97
CA ARG A 61 5.93 19.54 25.30
C ARG A 61 4.57 20.18 25.47
N LEU A 62 3.89 19.78 26.55
CA LEU A 62 2.73 20.45 27.14
C LEU A 62 3.09 21.87 27.56
#